data_AF-Q52213-F1
#
_entry.id   AF-Q52213-F1
#
_cell.length_a   1.000
_cell.length_b   1.000
_cell.length_c   1.000
_cell.angle_alpha   90.00
_cell.angle_beta   90.00
_cell.angle_gamma   90.00
#
_symmetry.space_group_name_H-M   'P 1'
#
loop_
_entity.id
_entity.type
_entity.pdbx_description
1 polymer ?
#
loop_
_entity_poly.entity_id
_entity_poly.type
_entity_poly.pdbx_seq_one_letter_code
_entity_poly.pdbx_strand_id
1 'polypeptide(L)'
;MSQIENAVTSSSKRAYRKGNPLTGAEKQRMSVSRKKETHKAINVFIQNDLKNELLQLCEDSGLTQTEMIERWIQREKAARTNAA
;
A
#
# COMPACT_ATOMS: atom_id res chain seq x y z
N MET A 1 4.95 39.98 35.10
CA MET A 1 3.54 39.98 35.53
C MET A 1 2.72 40.19 34.26
N SER A 2 2.30 39.09 33.60
CA SER A 2 0.92 38.56 33.65
C SER A 2 -0.01 39.48 32.83
N GLN A 3 -0.56 39.07 31.68
CA GLN A 3 -1.64 38.09 31.63
C GLN A 3 -1.83 37.53 30.21
N ILE A 4 -1.83 36.20 30.14
CA ILE A 4 -2.46 35.37 29.11
C ILE A 4 -3.98 35.57 29.15
N GLU A 5 -4.55 36.22 28.14
CA GLU A 5 -6.01 36.31 27.99
C GLU A 5 -6.48 35.48 26.79
N ASN A 6 -6.76 34.22 27.10
CA ASN A 6 -7.89 33.43 26.58
C ASN A 6 -8.21 33.58 25.09
N ALA A 7 -7.47 32.84 24.25
CA ALA A 7 -7.96 32.42 22.94
C ALA A 7 -9.12 31.41 23.12
N VAL A 8 -10.32 31.93 23.38
CA VAL A 8 -11.57 31.18 23.36
C VAL A 8 -11.85 30.79 21.91
N THR A 9 -11.31 29.65 21.46
CA THR A 9 -11.79 29.03 20.22
C THR A 9 -13.13 28.37 20.53
N SER A 10 -14.21 29.13 20.39
CA SER A 10 -15.60 28.69 20.57
C SER A 10 -16.07 27.77 19.44
N SER A 11 -15.43 26.61 19.29
CA SER A 11 -15.97 25.54 18.44
C SER A 11 -15.86 24.21 19.15
N SER A 12 -16.79 23.98 20.07
CA SER A 12 -17.12 22.66 20.57
C SER A 12 -17.62 21.81 19.41
N LYS A 13 -16.69 21.04 18.84
CA LYS A 13 -16.92 20.06 17.76
C LYS A 13 -18.12 19.19 18.13
N ARG A 14 -19.20 19.26 17.33
CA ARG A 14 -20.46 18.49 17.51
C ARG A 14 -20.18 17.01 17.82
N ALA A 15 -20.64 16.54 18.99
CA ALA A 15 -20.41 15.20 19.52
C ALA A 15 -21.11 14.05 18.75
N TYR A 16 -21.98 14.36 17.78
CA TYR A 16 -22.89 13.39 17.18
C TYR A 16 -22.29 12.51 16.06
N ARG A 17 -21.03 12.71 15.66
CA ARG A 17 -20.41 11.94 14.56
C ARG A 17 -19.18 11.13 14.94
N LYS A 18 -19.09 10.69 16.20
CA LYS A 18 -18.14 9.63 16.57
C LYS A 18 -18.88 8.31 16.65
N GLY A 19 -19.19 7.72 15.49
CA GLY A 19 -19.31 6.26 15.44
C GLY A 19 -18.03 5.64 16.00
N ASN A 20 -18.11 4.41 16.52
CA ASN A 20 -16.94 3.76 17.11
C ASN A 20 -15.79 3.78 16.10
N PRO A 21 -14.63 4.38 16.41
CA PRO A 21 -13.51 4.42 15.48
C PRO A 21 -13.15 3.00 15.08
N LEU A 22 -13.03 2.75 13.77
CA LEU A 22 -12.55 1.46 13.30
C LEU A 22 -11.24 1.12 13.99
N THR A 23 -11.19 -0.07 14.55
CA THR A 23 -9.97 -0.66 15.11
C THR A 23 -8.90 -0.77 14.03
N GLY A 24 -7.63 -0.83 14.42
CA GLY A 24 -6.53 -1.03 13.47
C GLY A 24 -6.75 -2.26 12.58
N ALA A 25 -7.28 -3.34 13.16
CA ALA A 25 -7.63 -4.56 12.45
C ALA A 25 -8.74 -4.37 11.41
N GLU A 26 -9.81 -3.63 11.72
CA GLU A 26 -10.89 -3.37 10.76
C GLU A 26 -10.42 -2.48 9.61
N LYS A 27 -9.58 -1.48 9.89
CA LYS A 27 -8.95 -0.65 8.85
C LYS A 27 -8.08 -1.49 7.92
N GLN A 28 -7.27 -2.39 8.47
CA GLN A 28 -6.44 -3.30 7.69
C GLN A 28 -7.29 -4.24 6.83
N ARG A 29 -8.34 -4.86 7.39
CA ARG A 29 -9.26 -5.72 6.64
C ARG A 29 -9.91 -4.97 5.49
N MET A 30 -10.42 -3.76 5.73
CA MET A 30 -11.03 -2.95 4.68
C MET A 30 -10.04 -2.58 3.57
N SER A 31 -8.80 -2.23 3.92
CA SER A 31 -7.75 -1.95 2.93
C SER A 31 -7.44 -3.18 2.06
N VAL A 32 -7.32 -4.35 2.69
CA VAL A 32 -7.10 -5.62 1.99
C VAL A 32 -8.30 -5.98 1.11
N SER A 33 -9.54 -5.83 1.60
CA SER A 33 -10.75 -6.10 0.81
C SER A 33 -10.81 -5.25 -0.45
N ARG A 34 -10.53 -3.94 -0.35
CA ARG A 34 -10.46 -3.05 -1.53
C ARG A 34 -9.38 -3.47 -2.52
N LYS A 35 -8.20 -3.89 -2.03
CA LYS A 35 -7.12 -4.37 -2.91
C LYS A 35 -7.48 -5.68 -3.61
N LYS A 36 -8.23 -6.57 -2.97
CA LYS A 36 -8.68 -7.86 -3.54
C LYS A 36 -9.65 -7.72 -4.71
N GLU A 37 -10.35 -6.59 -4.83
CA GLU A 37 -11.27 -6.34 -5.96
C GLU A 37 -10.49 -6.18 -7.28
N THR A 38 -9.30 -5.59 -7.22
CA THR A 38 -8.49 -5.24 -8.41
C THR A 38 -7.26 -6.13 -8.58
N HIS A 39 -6.71 -6.68 -7.48
CA HIS A 39 -5.47 -7.45 -7.48
C HIS A 39 -5.68 -8.81 -6.81
N LYS A 40 -5.05 -9.86 -7.36
CA LYS A 40 -4.98 -11.18 -6.72
C LYS A 40 -3.61 -11.36 -6.05
N ALA A 41 -3.62 -11.92 -4.85
CA ALA A 41 -2.39 -12.25 -4.14
C ALA A 41 -1.72 -13.49 -4.77
N ILE A 42 -0.39 -13.44 -4.89
CA ILE A 42 0.44 -14.54 -5.39
C ILE A 42 1.32 -15.01 -4.23
N ASN A 43 1.27 -16.31 -3.93
CA ASN A 43 2.17 -16.94 -2.95
C ASN A 43 3.09 -17.91 -3.69
N VAL A 44 4.37 -17.58 -3.76
CA VAL A 44 5.36 -18.33 -4.54
C VAL A 44 6.64 -18.52 -3.73
N PHE A 45 7.26 -19.67 -3.93
CA PHE A 45 8.59 -19.97 -3.43
C PHE A 45 9.55 -19.96 -4.61
N ILE A 46 10.64 -19.20 -4.47
CA ILE A 46 11.72 -19.10 -5.46
C ILE A 46 13.04 -19.43 -4.75
N GLN A 47 14.08 -19.69 -5.53
CA GLN A 47 15.42 -19.91 -4.98
C GLN A 47 15.88 -18.68 -4.20
N ASN A 48 16.60 -18.91 -3.09
CA ASN A 48 17.03 -17.84 -2.19
C ASN A 48 17.90 -16.81 -2.91
N ASP A 49 18.80 -17.25 -3.79
CA ASP A 49 19.71 -16.36 -4.52
C ASP A 49 18.92 -15.41 -5.43
N LEU A 50 17.95 -15.93 -6.18
CA LEU A 50 17.05 -15.13 -7.02
C LEU A 50 16.19 -14.17 -6.21
N LYS A 51 15.80 -14.54 -4.99
CA LYS A 51 15.07 -13.64 -4.09
C LYS A 51 15.94 -12.47 -3.66
N ASN A 52 17.21 -12.72 -3.34
CA ASN A 52 18.15 -11.66 -2.97
C ASN A 52 18.40 -10.72 -4.15
N GLU A 53 18.59 -11.26 -5.35
CA GLU A 53 18.72 -10.46 -6.58
C GLU A 53 17.46 -9.63 -6.86
N LEU A 54 16.26 -10.21 -6.71
CA LEU A 54 15.01 -9.45 -6.85
C LEU A 54 14.96 -8.28 -5.87
N LEU A 55 15.38 -8.47 -4.62
CA LEU A 55 15.40 -7.39 -3.62
C LEU A 55 16.36 -6.28 -4.02
N GLN A 56 17.58 -6.61 -4.46
CA GLN A 56 18.55 -5.63 -4.94
C GLN A 56 18.03 -4.86 -6.15
N LEU A 57 17.43 -5.56 -7.13
CA LEU A 57 16.83 -4.90 -8.28
C LEU A 57 15.67 -3.97 -7.90
N CYS A 58 14.89 -4.33 -6.89
CA CYS A 58 13.83 -3.47 -6.36
C CYS A 58 14.41 -2.20 -5.70
N GLU A 59 15.49 -2.33 -4.94
CA GLU A 59 16.20 -1.21 -4.32
C GLU A 59 16.78 -0.26 -5.38
N ASP A 60 17.48 -0.80 -6.39
CA ASP A 60 18.12 -0.02 -7.45
C ASP A 60 17.10 0.72 -8.34
N SER A 61 15.96 0.09 -8.62
CA SER A 61 14.92 0.66 -9.47
C SER A 61 13.90 1.52 -8.71
N GLY A 62 13.94 1.50 -7.37
CA GLY A 62 12.96 2.17 -6.52
C GLY A 62 11.55 1.59 -6.64
N LEU A 63 11.42 0.32 -7.01
CA LEU A 63 10.15 -0.36 -7.23
C LEU A 63 9.85 -1.35 -6.12
N THR A 64 8.57 -1.62 -5.91
CA THR A 64 8.16 -2.73 -5.07
C THR A 64 8.34 -4.07 -5.81
N GLN A 65 8.49 -5.15 -5.04
CA GLN A 65 8.55 -6.51 -5.59
C GLN A 65 7.36 -6.83 -6.49
N THR A 66 6.16 -6.36 -6.12
CA THR A 66 4.94 -6.56 -6.91
C THR A 66 5.02 -5.86 -8.25
N GLU A 67 5.42 -4.58 -8.28
CA GLU A 67 5.57 -3.82 -9.52
C GLU A 67 6.64 -4.43 -10.43
N MET A 68 7.74 -4.94 -9.85
CA MET A 68 8.79 -5.60 -10.61
C MET A 68 8.27 -6.86 -11.31
N ILE A 69 7.50 -7.69 -10.59
CA ILE A 69 6.86 -8.89 -11.15
C ILE A 69 5.86 -8.52 -12.25
N GLU A 70 5.02 -7.50 -12.03
CA GLU A 70 4.05 -7.03 -13.03
C GLU A 70 4.76 -6.55 -14.31
N ARG A 71 5.86 -5.79 -14.18
CA ARG A 71 6.68 -5.34 -15.32
C ARG A 71 7.29 -6.50 -16.09
N TRP A 72 7.83 -7.51 -15.41
CA TRP A 72 8.37 -8.70 -16.08
C TRP A 72 7.30 -9.44 -16.86
N ILE A 73 6.11 -9.63 -16.28
CA ILE A 73 4.98 -10.27 -16.97
C ILE A 73 4.56 -9.47 -18.22
N GLN A 74 4.44 -8.14 -18.10
CA GLN A 74 4.08 -7.28 -19.22
C GLN A 74 5.13 -7.31 -20.33
N ARG A 75 6.42 -7.27 -19.97
CA ARG A 75 7.54 -7.35 -20.91
C ARG A 75 7.55 -8.68 -21.66
N GLU A 76 7.38 -9.78 -20.94
CA GLU A 76 7.33 -11.12 -21.54
C GLU A 76 6.13 -11.28 -22.48
N LYS A 77 4.96 -10.75 -22.09
CA LYS A 77 3.77 -10.73 -22.94
C LYS A 77 4.02 -9.94 -24.23
N ALA A 78 4.61 -8.76 -24.13
CA ALA A 78 4.92 -7.93 -25.30
C ALA A 78 5.95 -8.60 -26.22
N ALA A 79 6.99 -9.23 -25.66
CA ALA A 79 7.99 -9.96 -26.43
C ALA A 79 7.37 -11.10 -27.25
N ARG A 80 6.42 -11.85 -26.66
CA ARG A 80 5.70 -12.93 -27.35
C ARG A 80 4.75 -12.43 -28.43
N THR A 81 4.08 -11.30 -28.21
CA THR A 81 3.19 -10.71 -29.23
C THR A 81 3.97 -10.15 -30.41
N ASN A 82 5.17 -9.61 -30.21
CA ASN A 82 5.99 -9.07 -31.30
C ASN A 82 6.72 -10.17 -32.11
N ALA A 83 6.76 -11.40 -31.61
CA ALA A 83 7.37 -12.55 -32.27
C ALA A 83 6.37 -13.40 -33.09
N ALA A 84 5.08 -13.04 -33.07
CA ALA A 84 3.98 -13.69 -33.81
C ALA A 84 3.48 -12.76 -34.93
#